data_AF-A0A4U1FLV0-F1
#
_entry.id   AF-A0A4U1FLV0-F1
#
_cell.length_a   1.000
_cell.length_b   1.000
_cell.length_c   1.000
_cell.angle_alpha   90.00
_cell.angle_beta   90.00
_cell.angle_gamma   90.00
#
_symmetry.space_group_name_H-M   'P 1'
#
loop_
_entity.id
_entity.type
_entity.pdbx_description
1 polymer ?
#
loop_
_entity_poly.entity_id
_entity_poly.type
_entity_poly.pdbx_seq_one_letter_code
_entity_poly.pdbx_strand_id
1 'polypeptide(L)'
;LRNLQNKLFIKETSLQEMKNELESYKEKNVQQSFHIMSLKDDIKDLEELIASLTRIKSLKDTNIQSLERGNWDLTRRIIELENLLRVHLIERKKAERKVDLLEKKLAGVNRFTPYMSMKEQEDSFMMKDNDEAILVKNFERDNTFHSEGPKDGQKIWDKCQQDLVHKKKQLPELDRPLYSFSWETKTVPSLYQKFLSQLSTLPSNSVEPIPATEEGVKESIQETCANEQSWKSRSEGHHQEVQMLTKQLEKQYHHCEETAGESSDTEEKYKEQKRPLKSLKGKIAINDLFPGRLDLDTNK
;
A
#
# COMPACT_ATOMS: atom_id res chain seq x y z
N LEU A 1 -55.09 -52.22 -57.44
CA LEU A 1 -53.70 -52.47 -56.98
C LEU A 1 -52.75 -51.33 -57.35
N ARG A 2 -52.49 -51.03 -58.64
CA ARG A 2 -51.51 -50.00 -59.04
C ARG A 2 -51.76 -48.57 -58.52
N ASN A 3 -53.03 -48.13 -58.49
CA ASN A 3 -53.41 -46.81 -57.94
C ASN A 3 -53.11 -46.70 -56.43
N LEU A 4 -53.41 -47.76 -55.67
CA LEU A 4 -53.15 -47.82 -54.23
C LEU A 4 -51.63 -47.80 -53.94
N GLN A 5 -50.84 -48.52 -54.73
CA GLN A 5 -49.37 -48.49 -54.64
C GLN A 5 -48.82 -47.08 -54.91
N ASN A 6 -49.32 -46.37 -55.93
CA ASN A 6 -48.89 -44.98 -56.18
C ASN A 6 -49.28 -44.04 -55.04
N LYS A 7 -50.49 -44.16 -54.47
CA LYS A 7 -50.90 -43.32 -53.32
C LYS A 7 -50.05 -43.61 -52.08
N LEU A 8 -49.76 -44.89 -51.81
CA LEU A 8 -48.87 -45.29 -50.73
C LEU A 8 -47.48 -44.68 -50.93
N PHE A 9 -46.92 -44.79 -52.13
CA PHE A 9 -45.61 -44.23 -52.46
C PHE A 9 -45.56 -42.71 -52.24
N ILE A 10 -46.57 -41.96 -52.67
CA ILE A 10 -46.64 -40.50 -52.43
C ILE A 10 -46.68 -40.18 -50.93
N LYS A 11 -47.44 -40.96 -50.14
CA LYS A 11 -47.52 -40.77 -48.68
C LYS A 11 -46.21 -41.12 -47.98
N GLU A 12 -45.52 -42.17 -48.42
CA GLU A 12 -44.18 -42.55 -47.94
C GLU A 12 -43.18 -41.42 -48.18
N THR A 13 -43.14 -40.86 -49.39
CA THR A 13 -42.26 -39.73 -49.72
C THR A 13 -42.56 -38.51 -48.87
N SER A 14 -43.82 -38.14 -48.71
CA SER A 14 -44.24 -37.02 -47.86
C SER A 14 -43.89 -37.24 -46.39
N LEU A 15 -44.01 -38.47 -45.88
CA LEU A 15 -43.60 -38.82 -44.52
C LEU A 15 -42.09 -38.67 -44.36
N GLN A 16 -41.30 -39.12 -45.34
CA GLN A 16 -39.85 -38.98 -45.32
C GLN A 16 -39.40 -37.51 -45.36
N GLU A 17 -40.06 -36.67 -46.14
CA GLU A 17 -39.83 -35.21 -46.17
C GLU A 17 -40.12 -34.58 -44.80
N MET A 18 -41.29 -34.87 -44.21
CA MET A 18 -41.63 -34.37 -42.86
C MET A 18 -40.63 -34.85 -41.79
N LYS A 19 -40.14 -36.09 -41.91
CA LYS A 19 -39.12 -36.63 -41.01
C LYS A 19 -37.80 -35.85 -41.13
N ASN A 20 -37.36 -35.56 -42.35
CA ASN A 20 -36.15 -34.79 -42.59
C ASN A 20 -36.29 -33.35 -42.06
N GLU A 21 -37.46 -32.73 -42.28
CA GLU A 21 -37.73 -31.38 -41.79
C GLU A 21 -37.74 -31.32 -40.26
N LEU A 22 -38.39 -32.30 -39.60
CA LEU A 22 -38.37 -32.43 -38.15
C LEU A 22 -36.94 -32.56 -37.60
N GLU A 23 -36.08 -33.34 -38.25
CA GLU A 23 -34.69 -33.50 -37.83
C GLU A 23 -33.89 -32.20 -38.02
N SER A 24 -34.13 -31.46 -39.11
CA SER A 24 -33.54 -30.13 -39.30
C SER A 24 -33.98 -29.13 -38.23
N TYR A 25 -35.25 -29.16 -37.81
CA TYR A 25 -35.73 -28.32 -36.71
C TYR A 25 -35.06 -28.67 -35.38
N LYS A 26 -34.87 -29.96 -35.08
CA LYS A 26 -34.15 -30.38 -33.86
C LYS A 26 -32.72 -29.88 -33.86
N GLU A 27 -31.99 -30.03 -34.97
CA GLU A 27 -30.60 -29.59 -35.07
C GLU A 27 -30.48 -28.07 -34.84
N LYS A 28 -31.34 -27.28 -35.51
CA LYS A 28 -31.40 -25.82 -35.31
C LYS A 28 -31.71 -25.45 -33.86
N ASN A 29 -32.63 -26.17 -33.23
CA ASN A 29 -32.99 -25.92 -31.83
C ASN A 29 -31.80 -26.20 -30.88
N VAL A 30 -31.02 -27.26 -31.13
CA VAL A 30 -29.80 -27.56 -30.36
C VAL A 30 -28.75 -26.46 -30.57
N GLN A 31 -28.52 -26.03 -31.81
CA GLN A 31 -27.58 -24.94 -32.12
C GLN A 31 -27.99 -23.62 -31.45
N GLN A 32 -29.29 -23.29 -31.49
CA GLN A 32 -29.84 -22.11 -30.80
C GLN A 32 -29.65 -22.21 -29.29
N SER A 33 -29.91 -23.39 -28.71
CA SER A 33 -29.68 -23.62 -27.27
C SER A 33 -28.21 -23.42 -26.88
N PHE A 34 -27.28 -23.87 -27.71
CA PHE A 34 -25.84 -23.65 -27.48
C PHE A 34 -25.49 -22.16 -27.54
N HIS A 35 -26.00 -21.44 -28.53
CA HIS A 35 -25.78 -20.00 -28.66
C HIS A 35 -26.36 -19.22 -27.46
N ILE A 36 -27.56 -19.58 -27.00
CA ILE A 36 -28.17 -19.00 -25.80
C ILE A 36 -27.32 -19.27 -24.56
N MET A 37 -26.72 -20.47 -24.43
CA MET A 37 -25.83 -20.78 -23.30
C MET A 37 -24.58 -19.90 -23.34
N SER A 38 -23.91 -19.81 -24.50
CA SER A 38 -22.73 -18.96 -24.67
C SER A 38 -23.02 -17.50 -24.32
N LEU A 39 -24.14 -16.96 -24.81
CA LEU A 39 -24.54 -15.58 -24.50
C LEU A 39 -24.84 -15.38 -23.00
N LYS A 40 -25.37 -16.38 -22.31
CA LYS A 40 -25.58 -16.33 -20.86
C LYS A 40 -24.26 -16.29 -20.10
N ASP A 41 -23.28 -17.06 -20.53
CA ASP A 41 -21.94 -17.05 -19.94
C ASP A 41 -21.28 -15.68 -20.15
N ASP A 42 -21.35 -15.12 -21.36
CA ASP A 42 -20.82 -13.77 -21.65
C ASP A 42 -21.50 -12.68 -20.79
N ILE A 43 -22.82 -12.76 -20.59
CA ILE A 43 -23.56 -11.83 -19.71
C ILE A 43 -23.05 -11.93 -18.27
N LYS A 44 -22.82 -13.14 -17.77
CA LYS A 44 -22.32 -13.36 -16.42
C LYS A 44 -20.93 -12.78 -16.22
N ASP A 45 -20.04 -12.95 -17.20
CA ASP A 45 -18.69 -12.38 -17.17
C ASP A 45 -18.74 -10.84 -17.19
N LEU A 46 -19.64 -10.26 -17.99
CA LEU A 46 -19.86 -8.81 -18.00
C LEU A 46 -20.41 -8.28 -16.67
N GLU A 47 -21.33 -9.01 -16.02
CA GLU A 47 -21.84 -8.66 -14.69
C GLU A 47 -20.73 -8.66 -13.64
N GLU A 48 -19.82 -9.63 -13.68
CA GLU A 48 -18.66 -9.69 -12.80
C GLU A 48 -17.69 -8.52 -13.03
N LEU A 49 -17.44 -8.18 -14.30
CA LEU A 49 -16.62 -7.01 -14.67
C LEU A 49 -17.24 -5.70 -14.17
N ILE A 50 -18.56 -5.53 -14.32
CA ILE A 50 -19.29 -4.35 -13.83
C ILE A 50 -19.20 -4.27 -12.30
N ALA A 51 -19.37 -5.39 -11.59
CA ALA A 51 -19.24 -5.43 -10.14
C ALA A 51 -17.82 -5.05 -9.69
N SER A 52 -16.81 -5.58 -10.37
CA SER A 52 -15.40 -5.26 -10.11
C SER A 52 -15.06 -3.79 -10.36
N LEU A 53 -15.54 -3.23 -11.48
CA LEU A 53 -15.39 -1.82 -11.81
C LEU A 53 -16.04 -0.92 -10.75
N THR A 54 -17.23 -1.31 -10.28
CA THR A 54 -17.95 -0.58 -9.23
C THR A 54 -17.18 -0.56 -7.92
N ARG A 55 -16.57 -1.69 -7.53
CA ARG A 55 -15.69 -1.75 -6.35
C ARG A 55 -14.47 -0.85 -6.50
N ILE A 56 -13.76 -0.92 -7.64
CA ILE A 56 -12.59 -0.08 -7.91
C ILE A 56 -12.96 1.41 -7.86
N LYS A 57 -14.10 1.79 -8.45
CA LYS A 57 -14.59 3.16 -8.41
C LYS A 57 -14.82 3.63 -6.97
N SER A 58 -15.52 2.83 -6.15
CA SER A 58 -15.76 3.18 -4.74
C SER A 58 -14.46 3.33 -3.95
N LEU A 59 -13.48 2.46 -4.17
CA LEU A 59 -12.17 2.53 -3.53
C LEU A 59 -11.44 3.81 -3.92
N LYS A 60 -11.42 4.15 -5.21
CA LYS A 60 -10.84 5.40 -5.70
C LYS A 60 -11.50 6.62 -5.06
N ASP A 61 -12.82 6.64 -4.97
CA ASP A 61 -13.57 7.75 -4.37
C ASP A 61 -13.22 7.92 -2.88
N THR A 62 -13.11 6.81 -2.12
CA THR A 62 -12.68 6.88 -0.71
C THR A 62 -11.25 7.40 -0.55
N ASN A 63 -10.34 7.01 -1.45
CA ASN A 63 -8.95 7.48 -1.41
C ASN A 63 -8.83 8.97 -1.79
N ILE A 64 -9.65 9.45 -2.72
CA ILE A 64 -9.72 10.88 -3.04
C ILE A 64 -10.19 11.66 -1.81
N GLN A 65 -11.26 11.21 -1.14
CA GLN A 65 -11.79 11.88 0.06
C GLN A 65 -10.77 11.91 1.22
N SER A 66 -10.01 10.83 1.42
CA SER A 66 -8.98 10.78 2.47
C SER A 66 -7.82 11.75 2.17
N LEU A 67 -7.36 11.82 0.91
CA LEU A 67 -6.33 12.75 0.46
C LEU A 67 -6.79 14.21 0.54
N GLU A 68 -8.03 14.50 0.15
CA GLU A 68 -8.61 15.83 0.27
C GLU A 68 -8.67 16.27 1.73
N ARG A 69 -9.12 15.40 2.63
CA ARG A 69 -9.12 15.68 4.07
C ARG A 69 -7.71 15.96 4.60
N GLY A 70 -6.73 15.13 4.23
CA GLY A 70 -5.33 15.35 4.61
C GLY A 70 -4.79 16.69 4.13
N ASN A 71 -5.09 17.08 2.88
CA ASN A 71 -4.70 18.38 2.34
C ASN A 71 -5.34 19.56 3.08
N TRP A 72 -6.60 19.43 3.49
CA TRP A 72 -7.28 20.43 4.33
C TRP A 72 -6.60 20.61 5.68
N ASP A 73 -6.26 19.51 6.35
CA ASP A 73 -5.58 19.54 7.65
C ASP A 73 -4.17 20.14 7.54
N LEU A 74 -3.42 19.78 6.49
CA LEU A 74 -2.11 20.36 6.21
C LEU A 74 -2.19 21.86 5.95
N THR A 75 -3.17 22.29 5.15
CA THR A 75 -3.39 23.71 4.86
C THR A 75 -3.74 24.48 6.12
N ARG A 76 -4.57 23.91 7.01
CA ARG A 76 -4.86 24.48 8.32
C ARG A 76 -3.58 24.64 9.15
N ARG A 77 -2.73 23.61 9.18
CA ARG A 77 -1.47 23.65 9.94
C ARG A 77 -0.49 24.68 9.39
N ILE A 78 -0.41 24.83 8.06
CA ILE A 78 0.40 25.87 7.41
C ILE A 78 -0.06 27.26 7.88
N ILE A 79 -1.37 27.54 7.83
CA ILE A 79 -1.92 28.83 8.27
C ILE A 79 -1.61 29.10 9.76
N GLU A 80 -1.73 28.09 10.61
CA GLU A 80 -1.41 28.20 12.04
C GLU A 80 0.07 28.54 12.26
N LEU A 81 0.98 27.84 11.57
CA LEU A 81 2.41 28.08 11.66
C LEU A 81 2.80 29.47 11.11
N GLU A 82 2.19 29.90 10.00
CA GLU A 82 2.38 31.25 9.46
C GLU A 82 1.93 32.33 10.44
N ASN A 83 0.80 32.12 11.14
CA ASN A 83 0.33 33.01 12.20
C ASN A 83 1.33 33.09 13.36
N LEU A 84 1.82 31.94 13.83
CA LEU A 84 2.80 31.88 14.90
C LEU A 84 4.11 32.59 14.51
N LEU A 85 4.57 32.38 13.27
CA LEU A 85 5.76 33.05 12.75
C LEU A 85 5.58 34.59 12.72
N ARG A 86 4.41 35.08 12.31
CA ARG A 86 4.09 36.52 12.33
C ARG A 86 4.17 37.09 13.74
N VAL A 87 3.62 36.39 14.74
CA VAL A 87 3.70 36.80 16.15
C VAL A 87 5.14 36.88 16.62
N HIS A 88 5.93 35.82 16.41
CA HIS A 88 7.34 35.79 16.81
C HIS A 88 8.18 36.87 16.12
N LEU A 89 7.89 37.21 14.86
CA LEU A 89 8.57 38.30 14.15
C LEU A 89 8.31 39.66 14.80
N ILE A 90 7.06 39.92 15.21
CA ILE A 90 6.67 41.16 15.91
C ILE A 90 7.35 41.22 17.28
N GLU A 91 7.35 40.11 18.03
CA GLU A 91 8.01 40.01 19.34
C GLU A 91 9.51 40.24 19.25
N ARG A 92 10.19 39.62 18.27
CA ARG A 92 11.61 39.84 17.99
C ARG A 92 11.89 41.31 17.69
N LYS A 93 11.10 41.93 16.80
CA LYS A 93 11.27 43.36 16.45
C LYS A 93 11.05 44.27 17.66
N LYS A 94 10.16 43.90 18.59
CA LYS A 94 9.97 44.63 19.86
C LYS A 94 11.17 44.47 20.79
N ALA A 95 11.75 43.27 20.86
CA ALA A 95 12.95 43.01 21.66
C ALA A 95 14.16 43.76 21.11
N GLU A 96 14.36 43.76 19.79
CA GLU A 96 15.41 44.51 19.08
C GLU A 96 15.35 46.00 19.41
N ARG A 97 14.18 46.63 19.28
CA ARG A 97 13.98 48.05 19.68
C ARG A 97 14.32 48.33 21.14
N LYS A 98 14.07 47.38 22.05
CA LYS A 98 14.43 47.54 23.47
C LYS A 98 15.95 47.49 23.65
N VAL A 99 16.63 46.59 22.94
CA VAL A 99 18.09 46.50 22.95
C VAL A 99 18.69 47.80 22.42
N ASP A 100 18.24 48.29 21.26
CA ASP A 100 18.70 49.56 20.68
C ASP A 100 18.55 50.74 21.66
N LEU A 101 17.43 50.80 22.39
CA LEU A 101 17.19 51.83 23.39
C LEU A 101 18.16 51.74 24.57
N LEU A 102 18.44 50.52 25.04
CA LEU A 102 19.39 50.29 26.14
C LEU A 102 20.83 50.58 25.71
N GLU A 103 21.24 50.21 24.50
CA GLU A 103 22.56 50.55 23.94
C GLU A 103 22.76 52.06 23.85
N LYS A 104 21.76 52.80 23.35
CA LYS A 104 21.79 54.27 23.31
C LYS A 104 21.94 54.88 24.72
N LYS A 105 21.23 54.35 25.72
CA LYS A 105 21.38 54.80 27.12
C LYS A 105 22.77 54.51 27.66
N LEU A 106 23.32 53.31 27.40
CA LEU A 106 24.67 52.94 27.84
C LEU A 106 25.74 53.82 27.18
N ALA A 107 25.62 54.11 25.88
CA ALA A 107 26.50 55.04 25.17
C ALA A 107 26.38 56.49 25.69
N GLY A 108 25.22 56.87 26.22
CA GLY A 108 25.01 58.13 26.94
C GLY A 108 25.72 58.15 28.31
N VAL A 109 25.57 57.08 29.10
CA VAL A 109 26.20 56.94 30.42
C VAL A 109 27.74 56.88 30.32
N ASN A 110 28.28 56.24 29.28
CA ASN A 110 29.73 56.17 29.05
C ASN A 110 30.37 57.55 28.73
N ARG A 111 29.58 58.54 28.28
CA ARG A 111 30.03 59.93 28.12
C ARG A 111 30.07 60.74 29.43
N PHE A 112 29.47 60.22 30.50
CA PHE A 112 29.41 60.86 31.83
C PHE A 112 30.18 60.08 32.90
N THR A 113 31.22 59.32 32.50
CA THR A 113 32.23 58.86 33.47
C THR A 113 33.47 59.76 33.36
N PRO A 114 33.49 60.98 33.94
CA PRO A 114 34.74 61.66 34.20
C PRO A 114 35.51 60.80 35.21
N TYR A 115 36.62 60.26 34.74
CA TYR A 115 37.74 59.83 35.55
C TYR A 115 38.04 60.91 36.60
N MET A 116 37.74 60.61 37.87
CA MET A 116 38.17 61.38 39.04
C MET A 116 39.69 61.37 39.09
N SER A 117 40.31 62.36 38.46
CA SER A 117 41.72 62.69 38.63
C SER A 117 41.81 64.13 39.13
N MET A 118 42.09 64.24 40.43
CA MET A 118 42.37 65.46 41.18
C MET A 118 43.33 66.39 40.44
N LYS A 119 42.94 67.65 40.22
CA LYS A 119 43.78 68.81 40.53
C LYS A 119 42.99 70.12 40.57
N GLU A 120 43.23 70.86 41.64
CA GLU A 120 42.69 72.16 42.04
C GLU A 120 42.98 73.27 41.00
N GLN A 121 42.04 74.20 40.79
CA GLN A 121 42.29 75.66 40.85
C GLN A 121 40.97 76.47 40.81
N GLU A 122 40.92 77.53 41.62
CA GLU A 122 39.79 78.40 41.96
C GLU A 122 39.27 79.36 40.87
N ASP A 123 38.04 79.84 41.14
CA ASP A 123 37.42 81.12 40.76
C ASP A 123 36.95 81.41 39.32
N SER A 124 35.61 81.42 39.13
CA SER A 124 34.86 82.68 38.98
C SER A 124 33.35 82.47 38.71
N PHE A 125 32.55 83.13 39.53
CA PHE A 125 31.26 83.79 39.27
C PHE A 125 30.33 83.37 38.10
N MET A 126 29.13 82.92 38.49
CA MET A 126 27.80 83.30 37.96
C MET A 126 27.53 83.17 36.45
N MET A 127 27.12 81.98 36.00
CA MET A 127 26.12 81.84 34.93
C MET A 127 25.50 80.43 34.95
N LYS A 128 24.35 80.27 35.59
CA LYS A 128 23.57 79.03 35.56
C LYS A 128 22.11 79.45 35.68
N ASP A 129 21.40 79.44 34.55
CA ASP A 129 19.92 79.45 34.43
C ASP A 129 19.42 79.61 32.97
N ASN A 130 20.31 79.77 31.98
CA ASN A 130 19.88 79.90 30.57
C ASN A 130 19.84 78.57 29.78
N ASP A 131 20.54 77.52 30.21
CA ASP A 131 20.62 76.26 29.44
C ASP A 131 19.45 75.32 29.70
N GLU A 132 18.80 75.42 30.87
CA GLU A 132 17.64 74.60 31.23
C GLU A 132 16.39 75.05 30.47
N ALA A 133 16.23 76.36 30.24
CA ALA A 133 15.14 76.92 29.43
C ALA A 133 15.26 76.59 27.93
N ILE A 134 16.47 76.40 27.40
CA ILE A 134 16.73 76.01 26.01
C ILE A 134 16.50 74.49 25.83
N LEU A 135 16.88 73.67 26.83
CA LEU A 135 16.61 72.23 26.80
C LEU A 135 15.10 71.94 26.83
N VAL A 136 14.34 72.60 27.70
CA VAL A 136 12.88 72.41 27.82
C VAL A 136 12.13 72.86 26.55
N LYS A 137 12.53 73.97 25.92
CA LYS A 137 11.92 74.46 24.67
C LYS A 137 12.19 73.58 23.45
N ASN A 138 13.26 72.78 23.46
CA ASN A 138 13.54 71.81 22.39
C ASN A 138 12.73 70.52 22.56
N PHE A 139 12.44 70.09 23.79
CA PHE A 139 11.56 68.96 24.06
C PHE A 139 10.10 69.21 23.67
N GLU A 140 9.59 70.44 23.86
CA GLU A 140 8.21 70.80 23.48
C GLU A 140 8.01 70.84 21.94
N ARG A 141 9.04 71.26 21.19
CA ARG A 141 8.97 71.32 19.73
C ARG A 141 9.07 69.94 19.08
N ASP A 142 9.91 69.05 19.61
CA ASP A 142 10.06 67.67 19.11
C ASP A 142 8.84 66.78 19.44
N ASN A 143 8.11 67.04 20.53
CA ASN A 143 6.86 66.32 20.82
C ASN A 143 5.72 66.67 19.84
N THR A 144 5.80 67.80 19.15
CA THR A 144 4.78 68.23 18.18
C THR A 144 4.97 67.54 16.81
N PHE A 145 6.19 67.08 16.48
CA PHE A 145 6.49 66.39 15.22
C PHE A 145 6.21 64.88 15.24
N HIS A 146 5.89 64.29 16.39
CA HIS A 146 5.63 62.85 16.51
C HIS A 146 4.14 62.44 16.56
N SER A 147 3.21 63.39 16.51
CA SER A 147 1.77 63.10 16.43
C SER A 147 1.24 62.84 15.00
N GLU A 148 2.06 63.01 13.96
CA GLU A 148 1.67 62.75 12.56
C GLU A 148 1.72 61.23 12.21
N GLY A 149 2.38 60.42 13.03
CA GLY A 149 2.69 59.01 12.77
C GLY A 149 1.92 57.89 13.50
N PRO A 150 0.73 58.07 14.12
CA PRO A 150 -0.05 56.93 14.63
C PRO A 150 -1.43 56.72 13.99
N LYS A 151 -1.85 57.56 13.03
CA LYS A 151 -3.21 57.46 12.44
C LYS A 151 -3.38 56.24 11.53
N ASP A 152 -2.33 55.82 10.83
CA ASP A 152 -2.40 54.72 9.87
C ASP A 152 -2.34 53.34 10.55
N GLY A 153 -1.53 53.20 11.61
CA GLY A 153 -1.48 51.99 12.43
C GLY A 153 -2.80 51.72 13.16
N GLN A 154 -3.44 52.77 13.69
CA GLN A 154 -4.76 52.68 14.30
C GLN A 154 -5.83 52.28 13.26
N LYS A 155 -5.78 52.87 12.06
CA LYS A 155 -6.70 52.54 10.95
C LYS A 155 -6.55 51.09 10.48
N ILE A 156 -5.32 50.55 10.44
CA ILE A 156 -5.06 49.15 10.12
C ILE A 156 -5.57 48.23 11.22
N TRP A 157 -5.37 48.60 12.49
CA TRP A 157 -5.90 47.86 13.65
C TRP A 157 -7.43 47.80 13.63
N ASP A 158 -8.09 48.94 13.43
CA ASP A 158 -9.55 49.05 13.39
C ASP A 158 -10.15 48.25 12.23
N LYS A 159 -9.46 48.22 11.06
CA LYS A 159 -9.87 47.41 9.91
C LYS A 159 -9.72 45.91 10.15
N CYS A 160 -8.60 45.48 10.73
CA CYS A 160 -8.41 44.07 11.13
C CYS A 160 -9.45 43.63 12.17
N GLN A 161 -9.78 44.52 13.11
CA GLN A 161 -10.77 44.23 14.15
C GLN A 161 -12.19 44.14 13.57
N GLN A 162 -12.53 45.01 12.61
CA GLN A 162 -13.80 44.92 11.88
C GLN A 162 -13.89 43.64 11.02
N ASP A 163 -12.82 43.25 10.32
CA ASP A 163 -12.80 42.02 9.51
C ASP A 163 -12.95 40.76 10.39
N LEU A 164 -12.34 40.75 11.57
CA LEU A 164 -12.52 39.66 12.55
C LEU A 164 -13.95 39.58 13.05
N VAL A 165 -14.58 40.73 13.35
CA VAL A 165 -15.99 40.79 13.74
C VAL A 165 -16.91 40.37 12.60
N HIS A 166 -16.60 40.75 11.35
CA HIS A 166 -17.37 40.34 10.18
C HIS A 166 -17.26 38.84 9.91
N LYS A 167 -16.07 38.25 10.03
CA LYS A 167 -15.87 36.79 9.91
C LYS A 167 -16.54 36.03 11.05
N LYS A 168 -16.48 36.55 12.27
CA LYS A 168 -17.22 36.03 13.43
C LYS A 168 -18.74 36.16 13.29
N LYS A 169 -19.24 37.13 12.51
CA LYS A 169 -20.66 37.26 12.14
C LYS A 169 -21.08 36.38 10.96
N GLN A 170 -20.14 35.84 10.18
CA GLN A 170 -20.40 34.79 9.16
C GLN A 170 -20.37 33.37 9.77
N LEU A 171 -19.75 33.21 10.94
CA LEU A 171 -19.76 31.95 11.70
C LEU A 171 -21.17 31.40 12.05
N PRO A 172 -22.19 32.21 12.40
CA PRO A 172 -23.55 31.73 12.68
C PRO A 172 -24.32 31.20 11.45
N GLU A 173 -23.91 31.53 10.22
CA GLU A 173 -24.46 30.88 9.01
C GLU A 173 -23.90 29.47 8.82
N LEU A 174 -22.70 29.19 9.35
CA LEU A 174 -22.06 27.88 9.39
C LEU A 174 -22.38 27.08 10.66
N ASP A 175 -22.75 27.76 11.75
CA ASP A 175 -23.09 27.18 13.05
C ASP A 175 -24.62 26.98 13.22
N ARG A 176 -25.41 27.28 12.19
CA ARG A 176 -26.73 26.63 12.05
C ARG A 176 -26.42 25.13 12.03
N PRO A 177 -26.92 24.34 13.00
CA PRO A 177 -26.76 22.90 12.91
C PRO A 177 -27.25 22.50 11.54
N LEU A 178 -26.38 21.88 10.74
CA LEU A 178 -26.80 21.17 9.54
C LEU A 178 -27.90 20.23 10.00
N TYR A 179 -29.14 20.65 9.83
CA TYR A 179 -30.31 19.79 9.88
C TYR A 179 -30.29 19.01 8.57
N SER A 180 -29.21 18.25 8.39
CA SER A 180 -29.01 17.27 7.35
C SER A 180 -28.95 15.95 8.10
N PHE A 181 -30.10 15.28 8.12
CA PHE A 181 -30.26 13.87 8.47
C PHE A 181 -30.06 13.45 9.94
N SER A 182 -31.09 13.68 10.76
CA SER A 182 -31.24 13.01 12.05
C SER A 182 -31.55 11.51 11.95
N TRP A 183 -31.87 10.97 10.76
CA TRP A 183 -32.21 9.55 10.59
C TRP A 183 -31.00 8.65 10.29
N GLU A 184 -29.86 9.19 9.85
CA GLU A 184 -28.62 8.42 9.62
C GLU A 184 -27.96 7.96 10.92
N THR A 185 -28.14 8.69 12.02
CA THR A 185 -27.49 8.38 13.31
C THR A 185 -28.01 7.12 13.98
N LYS A 186 -29.20 6.61 13.59
CA LYS A 186 -29.73 5.33 14.08
C LYS A 186 -29.24 4.14 13.25
N THR A 187 -28.95 4.37 11.97
CA THR A 187 -28.52 3.33 11.04
C THR A 187 -27.02 3.05 11.17
N VAL A 188 -26.18 4.07 11.39
CA VAL A 188 -24.72 3.94 11.46
C VAL A 188 -24.23 3.05 12.62
N PRO A 189 -24.69 3.17 13.87
CA PRO A 189 -24.27 2.28 14.96
C PRO A 189 -24.68 0.82 14.72
N SER A 190 -25.87 0.60 14.14
CA SER A 190 -26.36 -0.74 13.82
C SER A 190 -25.58 -1.40 12.66
N LEU A 191 -25.18 -0.60 11.67
CA LEU A 191 -24.33 -1.05 10.55
C LEU A 191 -22.91 -1.36 11.01
N TYR A 192 -22.35 -0.52 11.89
CA TYR A 192 -21.04 -0.74 12.48
C TYR A 192 -21.02 -2.03 13.33
N GLN A 193 -22.04 -2.23 14.16
CA GLN A 193 -22.17 -3.45 14.95
C GLN A 193 -22.37 -4.70 14.06
N LYS A 194 -23.14 -4.57 12.97
CA LYS A 194 -23.30 -5.64 11.98
C LYS A 194 -21.99 -5.97 11.28
N PHE A 195 -21.20 -4.95 10.93
CA PHE A 195 -19.88 -5.12 10.34
C PHE A 195 -18.90 -5.81 11.31
N LEU A 196 -18.87 -5.40 12.59
CA LEU A 196 -18.07 -6.07 13.62
C LEU A 196 -18.49 -7.53 13.81
N SER A 197 -19.79 -7.82 13.80
CA SER A 197 -20.29 -9.20 13.90
C SER A 197 -19.92 -10.06 12.68
N GLN A 198 -19.81 -9.46 11.49
CA GLN A 198 -19.31 -10.17 10.31
C GLN A 198 -17.81 -10.43 10.45
N LEU A 199 -17.05 -9.43 10.88
CA LEU A 199 -15.62 -9.59 11.10
C LEU A 199 -15.28 -10.62 12.19
N SER A 200 -16.07 -10.70 13.27
CA SER A 200 -15.87 -11.70 14.33
C SER A 200 -16.15 -13.14 13.86
N THR A 201 -16.85 -13.33 12.73
CA THR A 201 -17.13 -14.65 12.13
C THR A 201 -16.11 -15.08 11.07
N LEU A 202 -15.24 -14.18 10.61
CA LEU A 202 -14.29 -14.45 9.52
C LEU A 202 -13.01 -15.23 9.88
N PRO A 203 -12.48 -15.25 11.13
CA PRO A 203 -11.18 -15.89 11.33
C PRO A 203 -11.31 -17.42 11.43
N SER A 204 -10.62 -18.09 10.50
CA SER A 204 -10.74 -19.52 10.20
C SER A 204 -10.04 -20.50 11.17
N ASN A 205 -9.49 -20.11 12.32
CA ASN A 205 -8.69 -21.04 13.15
C ASN A 205 -8.74 -20.88 14.69
N SER A 206 -9.51 -19.94 15.27
CA SER A 206 -9.59 -19.84 16.74
C SER A 206 -10.66 -20.78 17.31
N VAL A 207 -10.28 -21.57 18.34
CA VAL A 207 -11.19 -22.51 19.03
C VAL A 207 -12.24 -21.76 19.87
N GLU A 208 -11.97 -20.50 20.22
CA GLU A 208 -12.86 -19.66 21.02
C GLU A 208 -13.63 -18.63 20.15
N PRO A 209 -14.93 -18.40 20.44
CA PRO A 209 -15.72 -17.37 19.77
C PRO A 209 -15.19 -15.97 20.09
N ILE A 210 -14.81 -15.22 19.05
CA ILE A 210 -14.32 -13.86 19.22
C ILE A 210 -15.50 -12.92 19.52
N PRO A 211 -15.40 -12.09 20.55
CA PRO A 211 -16.44 -11.11 20.85
C PRO A 211 -16.58 -10.11 19.70
N ALA A 212 -17.82 -9.80 19.30
CA ALA A 212 -18.17 -8.81 18.28
C ALA A 212 -18.01 -7.37 18.79
N THR A 213 -16.86 -7.08 19.41
CA THR A 213 -16.38 -5.78 19.84
C THR A 213 -15.18 -5.38 18.99
N GLU A 214 -14.94 -4.08 18.84
CA GLU A 214 -13.85 -3.54 18.02
C GLU A 214 -12.48 -4.06 18.49
N GLU A 215 -12.29 -4.10 19.81
CA GLU A 215 -11.06 -4.55 20.45
C GLU A 215 -10.80 -6.04 20.23
N GLY A 216 -11.85 -6.87 20.32
CA GLY A 216 -11.74 -8.32 20.11
C GLY A 216 -11.41 -8.69 18.66
N VAL A 217 -12.02 -7.99 17.71
CA VAL A 217 -11.72 -8.16 16.27
C VAL A 217 -10.30 -7.68 15.97
N LYS A 218 -9.86 -6.56 16.55
CA LYS A 218 -8.51 -6.02 16.34
C LYS A 218 -7.42 -6.95 16.89
N GLU A 219 -7.62 -7.51 18.08
CA GLU A 219 -6.67 -8.45 18.69
C GLU A 219 -6.55 -9.74 17.88
N SER A 220 -7.67 -10.29 17.39
CA SER A 220 -7.68 -11.48 16.53
C SER A 220 -6.96 -11.26 15.19
N ILE A 221 -7.14 -10.10 14.57
CA ILE A 221 -6.43 -9.74 13.33
C ILE A 221 -4.93 -9.67 13.61
N GLN A 222 -4.54 -9.03 14.72
CA GLN A 222 -3.13 -8.90 15.09
C GLN A 222 -2.49 -10.27 15.40
N GLU A 223 -3.21 -11.17 16.07
CA GLU A 223 -2.77 -12.55 16.31
C GLU A 223 -2.64 -13.35 15.00
N THR A 224 -3.61 -13.22 14.10
CA THR A 224 -3.58 -13.89 12.79
C THR A 224 -2.40 -13.40 11.96
N CYS A 225 -2.10 -12.10 11.96
CA CYS A 225 -0.92 -11.54 11.31
C CYS A 225 0.39 -12.02 11.95
N ALA A 226 0.45 -12.16 13.27
CA ALA A 226 1.63 -12.71 13.95
C ALA A 226 1.85 -14.20 13.60
N ASN A 227 0.77 -14.98 13.53
CA ASN A 227 0.79 -16.38 13.14
C ASN A 227 1.24 -16.55 11.67
N GLU A 228 0.78 -15.68 10.76
CA GLU A 228 1.24 -15.69 9.36
C GLU A 228 2.76 -15.55 9.25
N GLN A 229 3.35 -14.62 9.99
CA GLN A 229 4.81 -14.44 10.02
C GLN A 229 5.52 -15.69 10.57
N SER A 230 4.96 -16.34 11.60
CA SER A 230 5.51 -17.57 12.17
C SER A 230 5.50 -18.73 11.15
N TRP A 231 4.37 -18.98 10.49
CA TRP A 231 4.27 -20.02 9.46
C TRP A 231 5.14 -19.72 8.25
N LYS A 232 5.31 -18.44 7.90
CA LYS A 232 6.22 -18.01 6.83
C LYS A 232 7.68 -18.34 7.15
N SER A 233 8.17 -17.97 8.34
CA SER A 233 9.53 -18.34 8.76
C SER A 233 9.73 -19.86 8.82
N ARG A 234 8.72 -20.60 9.28
CA ARG A 234 8.77 -22.07 9.32
C ARG A 234 8.81 -22.66 7.90
N SER A 235 8.00 -22.14 6.98
CA SER A 235 7.98 -22.55 5.57
C SER A 235 9.31 -22.25 4.86
N GLU A 236 9.93 -21.10 5.13
CA GLU A 236 11.27 -20.77 4.62
C GLU A 236 12.33 -21.77 5.14
N GLY A 237 12.26 -22.15 6.41
CA GLY A 237 13.12 -23.19 6.98
C GLY A 237 12.94 -24.55 6.28
N HIS A 238 11.69 -24.97 6.03
CA HIS A 238 11.41 -26.21 5.30
C HIS A 238 11.91 -26.13 3.85
N HIS A 239 11.77 -24.96 3.21
CA HIS A 239 12.28 -24.75 1.86
C HIS A 239 13.81 -24.88 1.78
N GLN A 240 14.53 -24.33 2.76
CA GLN A 240 15.98 -24.48 2.87
C GLN A 240 16.40 -25.93 3.09
N GLU A 241 15.68 -26.66 3.93
CA GLU A 241 15.92 -28.09 4.19
C GLU A 241 15.72 -28.93 2.91
N VAL A 242 14.65 -28.68 2.17
CA VAL A 242 14.41 -29.32 0.87
C VAL A 242 15.55 -29.02 -0.09
N GLN A 243 15.99 -27.76 -0.22
CA GLN A 243 17.13 -27.43 -1.09
C GLN A 243 18.42 -28.15 -0.68
N MET A 244 18.69 -28.28 0.62
CA MET A 244 19.85 -29.01 1.15
C MET A 244 19.78 -30.50 0.78
N LEU A 245 18.63 -31.14 1.00
CA LEU A 245 18.40 -32.53 0.66
C LEU A 245 18.48 -32.77 -0.85
N THR A 246 17.95 -31.88 -1.68
CA THR A 246 18.07 -31.94 -3.14
C THR A 246 19.54 -31.90 -3.57
N LYS A 247 20.35 -31.00 -3.00
CA LYS A 247 21.79 -30.94 -3.27
C LYS A 247 22.54 -32.19 -2.82
N GLN A 248 22.14 -32.80 -1.70
CA GLN A 248 22.72 -34.07 -1.25
C GLN A 248 22.37 -35.22 -2.19
N LEU A 249 21.12 -35.28 -2.64
CA LEU A 249 20.65 -36.29 -3.59
C LEU A 249 21.36 -36.17 -4.95
N GLU A 250 21.55 -34.95 -5.45
CA GLU A 250 22.29 -34.68 -6.69
C GLU A 250 23.75 -35.12 -6.60
N LYS A 251 24.41 -34.88 -5.46
CA LYS A 251 25.77 -35.38 -5.19
C LYS A 251 25.83 -36.91 -5.16
N GLN A 252 24.85 -37.56 -4.53
CA GLN A 252 24.78 -39.03 -4.52
C GLN A 252 24.53 -39.59 -5.92
N TYR A 253 23.69 -38.93 -6.72
CA TYR A 253 23.42 -39.31 -8.09
C TYR A 253 24.68 -39.22 -8.96
N HIS A 254 25.42 -38.12 -8.88
CA HIS A 254 26.71 -37.97 -9.56
C HIS A 254 27.72 -39.03 -9.13
N HIS A 255 27.80 -39.35 -7.83
CA HIS A 255 28.71 -40.39 -7.35
C HIS A 255 28.31 -41.80 -7.85
N CYS A 256 27.02 -42.09 -7.95
CA CYS A 256 26.52 -43.33 -8.57
C CYS A 256 26.79 -43.39 -10.08
N GLU A 257 26.67 -42.27 -10.79
CA GLU A 257 26.98 -42.17 -12.22
C GLU A 257 28.47 -42.35 -12.51
N GLU A 258 29.34 -41.73 -11.70
CA GLU A 258 30.80 -41.88 -11.79
C GLU A 258 31.25 -43.33 -11.49
N THR A 259 30.74 -43.94 -10.42
CA THR A 259 31.07 -45.33 -10.08
C THR A 259 30.52 -46.34 -11.09
N ALA A 260 29.35 -46.07 -11.70
CA ALA A 260 28.84 -46.86 -12.81
C ALA A 260 29.73 -46.76 -14.06
N GLY A 261 30.22 -45.55 -14.38
CA GLY A 261 31.16 -45.31 -15.47
C GLY A 261 32.52 -46.00 -15.26
N GLU A 262 33.09 -45.91 -14.04
CA GLU A 262 34.33 -46.58 -13.65
C GLU A 262 34.19 -48.13 -13.65
N SER A 263 33.03 -48.67 -13.29
CA SER A 263 32.78 -50.12 -13.41
C SER A 263 32.76 -50.57 -14.88
N SER A 264 32.29 -49.73 -15.80
CA SER A 264 32.29 -50.04 -17.23
C SER A 264 33.71 -50.03 -17.83
N ASP A 265 34.56 -49.08 -17.42
CA ASP A 265 35.97 -48.99 -17.86
C ASP A 265 36.81 -50.15 -17.31
N THR A 266 36.54 -50.57 -16.07
CA THR A 266 37.20 -51.75 -15.46
C THR A 266 36.71 -53.07 -16.05
N GLU A 267 35.42 -53.20 -16.42
CA GLU A 267 34.89 -54.35 -17.14
C GLU A 267 35.46 -54.46 -18.57
N GLU A 268 35.63 -53.33 -19.27
CA GLU A 268 36.22 -53.28 -20.61
C GLU A 268 37.70 -53.70 -20.57
N LYS A 269 38.49 -53.18 -19.63
CA LYS A 269 39.88 -53.61 -19.41
C LYS A 269 40.01 -55.09 -19.06
N TYR A 270 39.07 -55.64 -18.29
CA TYR A 270 39.02 -57.08 -18.00
C TYR A 270 38.66 -57.92 -19.24
N LYS A 271 37.72 -57.45 -20.09
CA LYS A 271 37.38 -58.08 -21.37
C LYS A 271 38.58 -58.08 -22.33
N GLU A 272 39.36 -57.00 -22.38
CA GLU A 272 40.58 -56.91 -23.19
C GLU A 272 41.67 -57.86 -22.70
N GLN A 273 41.90 -58.00 -21.38
CA GLN A 273 42.86 -58.99 -20.85
C GLN A 273 42.42 -60.45 -21.08
N LYS A 274 41.10 -60.74 -21.17
CA LYS A 274 40.59 -62.08 -21.50
C LYS A 274 40.66 -62.45 -22.98
N ARG A 275 40.80 -61.48 -23.91
CA ARG A 275 40.94 -61.75 -25.36
C ARG A 275 42.18 -62.59 -25.71
N PRO A 276 43.40 -62.33 -25.17
CA PRO A 276 44.56 -63.20 -25.45
C PRO A 276 44.47 -64.60 -24.83
N LEU A 277 43.67 -64.81 -23.77
CA LEU A 277 43.42 -66.15 -23.22
C LEU A 277 42.53 -67.03 -24.11
N LYS A 278 41.57 -66.43 -24.82
CA LYS A 278 40.71 -67.16 -25.77
C LYS A 278 41.47 -67.61 -27.03
N SER A 279 42.47 -66.86 -27.49
CA SER A 279 43.28 -67.25 -28.65
C SER A 279 44.24 -68.41 -28.35
N LEU A 280 44.65 -68.60 -27.09
CA LEU A 280 45.43 -69.76 -26.66
C LEU A 280 44.56 -71.02 -26.49
N LYS A 281 43.31 -70.87 -26.00
CA LYS A 281 42.38 -71.99 -25.79
C LYS A 281 41.87 -72.60 -27.10
N GLY A 282 41.82 -71.82 -28.19
CA GLY A 282 41.41 -72.29 -29.52
C GLY A 282 42.46 -73.12 -30.28
N LYS A 283 43.72 -73.18 -29.83
CA LYS A 283 44.79 -73.96 -30.50
C LYS A 283 45.05 -75.34 -29.88
N ILE A 284 44.40 -75.69 -28.77
CA ILE A 284 44.62 -76.98 -28.07
C ILE A 284 43.48 -77.99 -28.36
N ALA A 285 42.39 -77.60 -29.01
CA ALA A 285 41.23 -78.47 -29.23
C ALA A 285 40.94 -78.70 -30.73
N ILE A 286 41.92 -79.21 -31.48
CA ILE A 286 41.71 -79.86 -32.78
C ILE A 286 42.39 -81.21 -32.71
N ASN A 287 41.63 -82.21 -32.27
CA ASN A 287 41.72 -83.64 -32.61
C ASN A 287 41.00 -84.41 -31.50
N ASP A 288 39.74 -84.76 -31.75
CA ASP A 288 39.29 -86.16 -31.79
C ASP A 288 37.76 -86.18 -31.92
N LEU A 289 37.34 -86.53 -33.13
CA LEU A 289 35.97 -86.72 -33.56
C LEU A 289 35.59 -88.19 -33.34
N PHE A 290 34.32 -88.38 -32.95
CA PHE A 290 33.44 -89.57 -33.03
C PHE A 290 33.07 -90.25 -31.70
N PRO A 291 31.89 -90.90 -31.60
CA PRO A 291 30.67 -90.78 -32.43
C PRO A 291 29.33 -90.72 -31.63
N GLY A 292 28.29 -90.21 -32.31
CA GLY A 292 27.04 -90.94 -32.55
C GLY A 292 26.15 -91.40 -31.38
N ARG A 293 25.03 -90.68 -31.22
CA ARG A 293 23.63 -91.14 -30.98
C ARG A 293 23.38 -92.29 -29.98
N LEU A 294 22.62 -91.99 -28.93
CA LEU A 294 21.73 -92.95 -28.25
C LEU A 294 20.46 -92.21 -27.78
N ASP A 295 19.36 -92.44 -28.50
CA ASP A 295 17.99 -92.26 -28.01
C ASP A 295 17.72 -93.35 -26.96
N LEU A 296 17.10 -93.00 -25.84
CA LEU A 296 16.54 -93.96 -24.90
C LEU A 296 15.25 -93.37 -24.32
N ASP A 297 14.16 -93.75 -24.98
CA ASP A 297 12.83 -93.77 -24.40
C ASP A 297 12.63 -95.19 -23.84
N THR A 298 12.52 -95.32 -22.52
CA THR A 298 12.15 -96.57 -21.85
C THR A 298 10.91 -96.32 -21.01
N ASN A 299 9.87 -97.06 -21.38
CA ASN A 299 8.62 -97.20 -20.68
C ASN A 299 8.80 -97.65 -19.21
N LYS A 300 7.97 -97.03 -18.35
CA LYS A 300 7.62 -97.34 -16.95
C LYS A 300 8.59 -96.96 -15.85
#